data_AF-A0A354GWE2-F1
#
_entry.id   AF-A0A354GWE2-F1
#
_cell.length_a   1.000
_cell.length_b   1.000
_cell.length_c   1.000
_cell.angle_alpha   90.00
_cell.angle_beta   90.00
_cell.angle_gamma   90.00
#
_symmetry.space_group_name_H-M   'P 1'
#
loop_
_entity.id
_entity.type
_entity.pdbx_description
1 polymer ?
#
loop_
_entity_poly.entity_id
_entity_poly.type
_entity_poly.pdbx_seq_one_letter_code
_entity_poly.pdbx_strand_id
1 'polypeptide(L)'
;MRTVKIAVTLDQDLVARLDQLVEENQFPSRSRAVQEAVRDKLQRLQRSRLARESAKLDPAFEQALADEGLNGPDVWAAVDAIRHRLKATGRTFSDSADLLREGRDR
;
A
#
# COMPACT_ATOMS: atom_id res chain seq x y z
N MET A 1 -2.71 23.14 9.35
CA MET A 1 -3.79 22.77 8.38
C MET A 1 -4.87 23.85 8.43
N ARG A 2 -5.47 24.18 7.29
CA ARG A 2 -6.65 25.06 7.26
C ARG A 2 -7.89 24.26 7.66
N THR A 3 -8.76 24.83 8.48
CA THR A 3 -10.02 24.22 8.90
C THR A 3 -11.19 24.95 8.25
N VAL A 4 -12.23 24.19 7.89
CA VAL A 4 -13.48 24.72 7.34
C VAL A 4 -14.60 24.26 8.27
N LYS A 5 -15.55 25.16 8.58
CA LYS A 5 -16.72 24.82 9.39
C LYS A 5 -17.82 24.26 8.49
N ILE A 6 -18.45 23.18 8.95
CA ILE A 6 -19.60 22.56 8.29
C ILE A 6 -20.73 22.41 9.33
N ALA A 7 -21.96 22.59 8.90
CA ALA A 7 -23.13 22.24 9.71
C ALA A 7 -23.57 20.82 9.33
N VAL A 8 -23.73 19.95 10.33
CA VAL A 8 -24.17 18.56 10.15
C VAL A 8 -25.24 18.25 11.18
N THR A 9 -26.21 17.41 10.80
CA THR A 9 -27.18 16.85 11.76
C THR A 9 -26.65 15.50 12.24
N LEU A 10 -26.62 15.31 13.56
CA LEU A 10 -26.19 14.07 14.21
C LEU A 10 -27.29 13.62 15.18
N ASP A 11 -27.39 12.32 15.36
CA ASP A 11 -28.27 11.72 16.36
C ASP A 11 -27.94 12.22 17.77
N GLN A 12 -28.96 12.49 18.59
CA GLN A 12 -28.78 13.06 19.92
C GLN A 12 -27.99 12.13 20.85
N ASP A 13 -28.21 10.82 20.78
CA ASP A 13 -27.49 9.84 21.59
C ASP A 13 -26.03 9.75 21.17
N LEU A 14 -25.76 9.92 19.86
CA LEU A 14 -24.39 9.97 19.35
C LEU A 14 -23.66 11.22 19.85
N VAL A 15 -24.32 12.37 19.88
CA VAL A 15 -23.76 13.60 20.45
C VAL A 15 -23.49 13.43 21.94
N ALA A 16 -24.40 12.82 22.70
CA ALA A 16 -24.19 12.56 24.13
C ALA A 16 -22.96 11.69 24.39
N ARG A 17 -22.77 10.62 23.60
CA ARG A 17 -21.57 9.77 23.68
C ARG A 17 -20.30 10.52 23.29
N LEU A 18 -20.36 11.37 22.27
CA LEU A 18 -19.23 12.20 21.86
C LEU A 18 -18.81 13.15 22.99
N ASP A 19 -19.79 13.72 23.68
CA ASP A 19 -19.59 14.66 24.78
C ASP A 19 -18.92 13.96 25.96
N GLN A 20 -19.39 12.77 26.33
CA GLN A 20 -18.77 11.94 27.35
C GLN A 20 -17.29 11.67 27.05
N LEU A 21 -16.93 11.33 25.81
CA LEU A 21 -15.53 11.08 25.43
C LEU A 21 -14.65 12.34 25.57
N VAL A 22 -15.22 13.52 25.41
CA VAL A 22 -14.52 14.79 25.61
C VAL A 22 -14.39 15.10 27.11
N GLU A 23 -15.44 14.86 27.88
CA GLU A 23 -15.43 15.01 29.35
C GLU A 23 -14.42 14.08 30.03
N GLU A 24 -14.29 12.85 29.53
CA GLU A 24 -13.30 11.87 29.96
C GLU A 24 -11.87 12.20 29.46
N ASN A 25 -11.67 13.34 28.81
CA ASN A 25 -10.40 13.80 28.23
C ASN A 25 -9.78 12.84 27.21
N GLN A 26 -10.57 11.93 26.62
CA GLN A 26 -10.10 11.07 25.52
C GLN A 26 -9.87 11.89 24.25
N PHE A 27 -10.63 12.98 24.08
CA PHE A 27 -10.41 13.95 23.02
C PHE A 27 -10.44 15.39 23.57
N PRO A 28 -9.61 16.30 23.01
CA PRO A 28 -9.55 17.68 23.48
C PRO A 28 -10.77 18.53 23.08
N SER A 29 -11.59 18.08 22.12
CA SER A 29 -12.84 18.75 21.73
C SER A 29 -13.70 17.85 20.84
N ARG A 30 -15.00 18.16 20.76
CA ARG A 30 -15.94 17.51 19.83
C ARG A 30 -15.45 17.60 18.38
N SER A 31 -14.97 18.76 17.95
CA SER A 31 -14.42 18.97 16.60
C SER A 31 -13.23 18.05 16.32
N ARG A 32 -12.34 17.86 17.30
CA ARG A 32 -11.19 16.98 17.15
C ARG A 32 -11.62 15.51 17.04
N ALA A 33 -12.51 15.07 17.93
CA ALA A 33 -13.05 13.72 17.93
C ALA A 33 -13.74 13.38 16.60
N VAL A 34 -14.61 14.27 16.09
CA VAL A 34 -15.28 14.09 14.80
C VAL A 34 -14.28 14.08 13.64
N GLN A 35 -13.29 14.98 13.65
CA GLN A 35 -12.28 15.02 12.60
C GLN A 35 -11.46 13.73 12.52
N GLU A 36 -11.08 13.16 13.66
CA GLU A 36 -10.36 11.89 13.71
C GLU A 36 -11.25 10.72 13.29
N ALA A 37 -12.49 10.64 13.78
CA ALA A 37 -13.44 9.61 13.35
C ALA A 37 -13.71 9.62 11.83
N VAL A 38 -13.86 10.79 11.23
CA VAL A 38 -14.05 10.94 9.77
C VAL A 38 -12.80 10.50 9.02
N ARG A 39 -11.60 10.91 9.47
CA ARG A 39 -10.33 10.50 8.86
C ARG A 39 -10.18 8.98 8.88
N ASP A 40 -10.41 8.38 10.03
CA ASP A 40 -10.32 6.93 10.22
C ASP A 40 -11.31 6.18 9.32
N LYS A 41 -12.56 6.65 9.24
CA LYS A 41 -13.57 6.04 8.39
C LYS A 41 -13.17 6.12 6.92
N LEU A 42 -12.69 7.28 6.46
CA LEU A 42 -12.21 7.45 5.08
C LEU A 42 -11.02 6.54 4.79
N GLN A 43 -10.05 6.45 5.70
CA GLN A 43 -8.89 5.57 5.53
C GLN A 43 -9.30 4.08 5.46
N ARG A 44 -10.24 3.65 6.31
CA ARG A 44 -10.79 2.28 6.27
C ARG A 44 -11.51 2.01 4.95
N LEU A 45 -12.30 2.96 4.45
CA LEU A 45 -12.97 2.84 3.16
C LEU A 45 -11.97 2.80 2.00
N GLN A 46 -10.91 3.61 2.03
CA GLN A 46 -9.85 3.60 1.04
C GLN A 46 -9.09 2.27 0.99
N ARG A 47 -8.84 1.62 2.15
CA ARG A 47 -8.24 0.28 2.18
C ARG A 47 -9.09 -0.77 1.44
N SER A 48 -10.41 -0.64 1.49
CA SER A 48 -11.29 -1.51 0.70
C SER A 48 -11.36 -1.13 -0.78
N ARG A 49 -10.96 0.10 -1.14
CA ARG A 49 -11.00 0.57 -2.53
C ARG A 49 -10.02 -0.20 -3.40
N LEU A 50 -8.78 -0.40 -2.96
CA LEU A 50 -7.81 -1.19 -3.74
C LEU A 50 -8.37 -2.59 -4.02
N ALA A 51 -8.86 -3.31 -2.99
CA ALA A 51 -9.46 -4.62 -3.18
C ALA A 51 -10.66 -4.60 -4.13
N ARG A 52 -11.54 -3.60 -4.04
CA ARG A 52 -12.70 -3.42 -4.93
C ARG A 52 -12.33 -3.07 -6.36
N GLU A 53 -11.30 -2.25 -6.56
CA GLU A 53 -10.83 -1.86 -7.88
C GLU A 53 -10.00 -2.98 -8.52
N SER A 54 -9.13 -3.67 -7.76
CA SER A 54 -8.39 -4.85 -8.22
C SER A 54 -9.31 -6.01 -8.59
N ALA A 55 -10.47 -6.15 -7.93
CA ALA A 55 -11.48 -7.14 -8.32
C ALA A 55 -12.12 -6.89 -9.70
N LYS A 56 -11.91 -5.71 -10.30
CA LYS A 56 -12.39 -5.40 -11.66
C LYS A 56 -11.39 -5.79 -12.75
N LEU A 57 -10.15 -6.09 -12.38
CA LEU A 57 -9.10 -6.48 -13.32
C LEU A 57 -9.28 -7.94 -13.75
N ASP A 58 -8.94 -8.26 -15.00
CA ASP A 58 -8.87 -9.62 -15.50
C ASP A 58 -7.48 -10.19 -15.21
N PRO A 59 -7.34 -11.20 -14.32
CA PRO A 59 -6.04 -11.76 -13.97
C PRO A 59 -5.23 -12.26 -15.18
N ALA A 60 -5.88 -12.84 -16.18
CA ALA A 60 -5.19 -13.40 -17.34
C ALA A 60 -4.64 -12.28 -18.24
N PHE A 61 -5.42 -11.21 -18.43
CA PHE A 61 -5.00 -10.05 -19.19
C PHE A 61 -3.84 -9.31 -18.50
N GLU A 62 -3.98 -9.04 -17.20
CA GLU A 62 -2.94 -8.34 -16.43
C GLU A 62 -1.63 -9.14 -16.39
N GLN A 63 -1.72 -10.47 -16.26
CA GLN A 63 -0.55 -11.33 -16.30
C GLN A 63 0.11 -11.31 -17.69
N ALA A 64 -0.66 -11.43 -18.77
CA ALA A 64 -0.12 -11.37 -20.13
C ALA A 64 0.58 -10.02 -20.42
N LEU A 65 0.03 -8.91 -19.89
CA LEU A 65 0.63 -7.58 -20.01
C LEU A 65 1.93 -7.45 -19.19
N ALA A 66 1.96 -8.00 -17.97
CA ALA A 66 3.17 -8.02 -17.14
C ALA A 66 4.28 -8.89 -17.75
N ASP A 67 3.90 -9.99 -18.40
CA ASP A 67 4.80 -10.98 -18.99
C ASP A 67 5.28 -10.58 -20.41
N GLU A 68 4.81 -9.46 -20.96
CA GLU A 68 5.16 -8.99 -22.32
C GLU A 68 6.68 -8.75 -22.51
N GLY A 69 7.45 -8.63 -21.42
CA GLY A 69 8.92 -8.54 -21.43
C GLY A 69 9.68 -9.84 -21.15
N LEU A 70 8.98 -10.92 -20.76
CA LEU A 70 9.59 -12.21 -20.41
C LEU A 70 9.75 -13.14 -21.62
N ASN A 71 8.95 -12.95 -22.66
CA ASN A 71 8.96 -13.77 -23.88
C ASN A 71 10.01 -13.31 -24.92
N GLY A 72 10.85 -12.33 -24.59
CA GLY A 72 11.93 -11.83 -25.43
C GLY A 72 13.21 -12.67 -25.33
N PRO A 73 14.23 -12.40 -26.18
CA PRO A 73 15.56 -13.00 -26.02
C PRO A 73 16.09 -12.73 -24.62
N ASP A 74 16.82 -13.68 -24.03
CA ASP A 74 17.35 -13.57 -22.66
C ASP A 74 18.26 -12.33 -22.51
N VAL A 75 17.65 -11.22 -22.11
CA VAL A 75 18.31 -9.92 -21.93
C VAL A 75 19.32 -9.96 -20.78
N TRP A 76 19.19 -10.96 -19.90
CA TRP A 76 20.04 -11.15 -18.73
C TRP A 76 21.26 -12.04 -19.01
N ALA A 77 21.32 -12.76 -20.13
CA ALA A 77 22.44 -13.65 -20.46
C ALA A 77 23.82 -12.95 -20.39
N ALA A 78 23.89 -11.68 -20.84
CA ALA A 78 25.11 -10.88 -20.76
C ALA A 78 25.50 -10.54 -19.31
N VAL A 79 24.51 -10.22 -18.47
CA VAL A 79 24.69 -9.95 -17.04
C VAL A 79 25.15 -11.23 -16.31
N ASP A 80 24.62 -12.37 -16.72
CA ASP A 80 24.92 -13.68 -16.15
C ASP A 80 26.36 -14.10 -16.46
N ALA A 81 26.83 -13.85 -17.68
CA ALA A 81 28.22 -14.07 -18.08
C ALA A 81 29.21 -13.19 -17.29
N ILE A 82 28.89 -11.92 -17.08
CA ILE A 82 29.69 -11.00 -16.26
C ILE A 82 29.80 -11.52 -14.82
N ARG A 83 28.69 -12.01 -14.26
CA ARG A 83 28.65 -12.58 -12.91
C ARG A 83 29.52 -13.82 -12.78
N HIS A 84 29.43 -14.77 -13.72
CA HIS A 84 30.26 -15.98 -13.70
C HIS A 84 31.75 -15.64 -13.71
N ARG A 85 32.13 -14.65 -14.52
CA ARG A 85 33.51 -14.14 -14.57
C ARG A 85 33.96 -13.51 -13.24
N LEU A 86 33.08 -12.75 -12.58
CA LEU A 86 33.39 -12.12 -11.29
C LEU A 86 33.47 -13.15 -10.15
N LYS A 87 32.60 -14.15 -10.14
CA LYS A 87 32.65 -15.26 -9.18
C LYS A 87 33.92 -16.09 -9.34
N ALA A 88 34.36 -16.34 -10.57
CA ALA A 88 35.62 -17.03 -10.87
C ALA A 88 36.87 -16.24 -10.39
N THR A 89 36.76 -14.93 -10.23
CA THR A 89 37.83 -14.08 -9.67
C THR A 89 37.71 -13.90 -8.14
N GLY A 90 36.84 -14.66 -7.47
CA GLY A 90 36.67 -14.64 -6.01
C GLY A 90 35.85 -13.46 -5.50
N ARG A 91 35.22 -12.67 -6.37
CA ARG A 91 34.34 -11.57 -5.98
C ARG A 91 32.91 -12.10 -5.81
N THR A 92 32.30 -11.82 -4.66
CA THR A 92 30.89 -12.16 -4.39
C THR A 92 30.00 -10.93 -4.51
N PHE A 93 28.73 -11.15 -4.87
CA PHE A 93 27.70 -10.12 -4.84
C PHE A 93 27.08 -10.06 -3.42
N SER A 94 26.34 -9.00 -3.10
CA SER A 94 25.62 -8.93 -1.82
C SER A 94 24.42 -9.88 -1.83
N ASP A 95 24.03 -10.39 -0.65
CA ASP A 95 22.87 -11.30 -0.48
C ASP A 95 21.58 -10.76 -1.14
N SER A 96 21.37 -9.44 -1.11
CA SER A 96 20.19 -8.82 -1.74
C SER A 96 20.16 -8.99 -3.27
N ALA A 97 21.32 -9.06 -3.93
CA ALA A 97 21.41 -9.29 -5.36
C ALA A 97 21.17 -10.76 -5.75
N ASP A 98 21.40 -11.70 -4.82
CA ASP A 98 21.13 -13.11 -5.03
C ASP A 98 19.64 -13.44 -4.77
N LEU A 99 19.00 -12.80 -3.78
CA LEU A 99 17.56 -12.94 -3.50
C LEU A 99 16.66 -12.44 -4.64
N LEU A 100 17.03 -11.35 -5.32
CA LEU A 100 16.29 -10.85 -6.49
C LEU A 100 16.31 -11.83 -7.67
N ARG A 101 17.28 -12.75 -7.70
CA ARG A 101 17.43 -13.73 -8.78
C ARG A 101 16.72 -15.06 -8.48
N GLU A 102 16.67 -15.48 -7.22
CA GLU A 102 15.81 -16.63 -6.84
C GLU A 102 14.33 -16.39 -7.17
N GLY A 103 13.91 -15.12 -7.24
CA GLY A 103 12.58 -14.74 -7.74
C GLY A 103 12.43 -14.74 -9.27
N ARG A 104 13.52 -14.76 -10.03
CA ARG A 104 13.50 -14.89 -11.52
C ARG A 104 13.24 -16.33 -11.95
N ASP A 105 13.77 -17.30 -11.20
CA ASP A 105 13.73 -18.73 -11.55
C ASP A 105 12.49 -19.46 -10.97
N ARG A 106 11.59 -18.74 -10.28
CA ARG A 106 10.30 -19.22 -9.76
C ARG A 106 9.15 -18.72 -10.63
#